data_AF-A0A2V1BAF5-F1
#
_entry.id   AF-A0A2V1BAF5-F1
#
_cell.length_a   1.000
_cell.length_b   1.000
_cell.length_c   1.000
_cell.angle_alpha   90.00
_cell.angle_beta   90.00
_cell.angle_gamma   90.00
#
_symmetry.space_group_name_H-M   'P 1'
#
loop_
_entity.id
_entity.type
_entity.pdbx_description
1 polymer ?
#
loop_
_entity_poly.entity_id
_entity_poly.type
_entity_poly.pdbx_seq_one_letter_code
_entity_poly.pdbx_strand_id
1 'polypeptide(L)'
;LYGEALSLCTAAADTTGNAMEMAAYHVVTNPDIYDKLKKELRDAFPDPSDLDYTTLEKLPYLTGVVKEGQRLSYGVISRLARATPEGGATFNGYFVPA
;
A
#
# COMPACT_ATOMS: atom_id res chain seq x y z
N LEU A 1 -0.22 4.71 -25.92
CA LEU A 1 -1.21 3.62 -25.69
C LEU A 1 -0.58 2.34 -25.14
N TYR A 2 0.12 1.50 -25.93
CA TYR A 2 0.66 0.23 -25.41
C TYR A 2 1.68 0.42 -24.26
N GLY A 3 2.65 1.32 -24.43
CA GLY A 3 3.66 1.59 -23.39
C GLY A 3 3.07 2.18 -22.10
N GLU A 4 2.03 3.01 -22.22
CA GLU A 4 1.32 3.58 -21.05
C GLU A 4 0.52 2.51 -20.32
N ALA A 5 -0.15 1.62 -21.06
CA ALA A 5 -0.87 0.49 -20.47
C ALA A 5 0.09 -0.46 -19.72
N LEU A 6 1.24 -0.78 -20.32
CA LEU A 6 2.27 -1.60 -19.66
C LEU A 6 2.79 -0.92 -18.39
N SER A 7 3.03 0.39 -18.44
CA SER A 7 3.49 1.17 -17.28
C SER A 7 2.45 1.15 -16.15
N LEU A 8 1.16 1.26 -16.48
CA LEU A 8 0.09 1.20 -15.49
C LEU A 8 0.02 -0.19 -14.82
N CYS A 9 0.05 -1.25 -15.62
CA CYS A 9 -0.04 -2.62 -15.10
C CYS A 9 1.16 -2.98 -14.21
N THR A 10 2.38 -2.64 -14.64
CA THR A 10 3.60 -2.93 -13.87
C THR A 10 3.65 -2.13 -12.56
N ALA A 11 3.32 -0.83 -12.61
CA ALA A 11 3.27 0.00 -11.43
C ALA A 11 2.25 -0.51 -10.40
N ALA A 12 1.10 -1.00 -10.84
CA ALA A 12 0.05 -1.51 -9.96
C ALA A 12 0.37 -2.91 -9.42
N ALA A 13 0.80 -3.84 -10.27
CA ALA A 13 0.92 -5.26 -9.91
C ALA A 13 1.99 -5.51 -8.85
N ASP A 14 3.22 -5.06 -9.11
CA ASP A 14 4.36 -5.41 -8.23
C ASP A 14 4.25 -4.70 -6.87
N THR A 15 3.84 -3.43 -6.87
CA THR A 15 3.77 -2.62 -5.63
C THR A 15 2.63 -3.06 -4.71
N THR A 16 1.42 -3.22 -5.26
CA THR A 16 0.26 -3.65 -4.46
C THR A 16 0.35 -5.14 -4.11
N GLY A 17 0.86 -5.96 -5.03
CA GLY A 17 1.13 -7.38 -4.79
C GLY A 17 2.07 -7.59 -3.61
N ASN A 18 3.20 -6.87 -3.58
CA ASN A 18 4.13 -6.95 -2.46
C ASN A 18 3.50 -6.50 -1.13
N ALA A 19 2.72 -5.43 -1.12
CA ALA A 19 2.03 -4.97 0.09
C ALA A 19 1.01 -6.00 0.61
N MET A 20 0.24 -6.62 -0.29
CA MET A 20 -0.73 -7.67 0.06
C MET A 20 -0.02 -8.94 0.56
N GLU A 21 1.08 -9.33 -0.08
CA GLU A 21 1.90 -10.48 0.34
C GLU A 21 2.41 -10.29 1.78
N MET A 22 3.03 -9.13 2.06
CA MET A 22 3.55 -8.83 3.39
C MET A 22 2.43 -8.78 4.44
N ALA A 23 1.31 -8.12 4.12
CA ALA A 23 0.16 -8.09 5.02
C ALA A 23 -0.36 -9.50 5.31
N ALA A 24 -0.60 -10.31 4.27
CA ALA A 24 -1.11 -11.67 4.41
C ALA A 24 -0.15 -12.55 5.20
N TYR A 25 1.15 -12.54 4.88
CA TYR A 25 2.17 -13.31 5.58
C TYR A 25 2.19 -13.01 7.08
N HIS A 26 2.24 -11.73 7.46
CA HIS A 26 2.28 -11.34 8.87
C HIS A 26 0.96 -11.62 9.61
N VAL A 27 -0.17 -11.53 8.92
CA VAL A 27 -1.47 -11.92 9.48
C VAL A 27 -1.50 -13.43 9.75
N VAL A 28 -1.15 -14.28 8.78
CA VAL A 28 -1.29 -15.74 8.94
C VAL A 28 -0.21 -16.37 9.82
N THR A 29 0.95 -15.73 9.97
CA THR A 29 2.04 -16.23 10.84
C THR A 29 1.92 -15.77 12.29
N ASN A 30 1.02 -14.84 12.60
CA ASN A 30 0.78 -14.36 13.95
C ASN A 30 -0.68 -14.63 14.37
N PRO A 31 -0.93 -15.66 15.20
CA PRO A 31 -2.27 -16.03 15.64
C PRO A 31 -3.05 -14.86 16.30
N ASP A 32 -2.38 -14.02 17.09
CA ASP A 32 -3.03 -12.89 17.77
C ASP A 32 -3.53 -11.85 16.77
N ILE A 33 -2.75 -11.58 15.72
CA ILE A 33 -3.16 -10.66 14.65
C ILE A 33 -4.30 -11.26 13.84
N TYR A 34 -4.19 -12.53 13.47
CA TYR A 34 -5.20 -13.27 12.72
C TYR A 34 -6.55 -13.26 13.44
N ASP A 35 -6.57 -13.67 14.72
CA ASP A 35 -7.81 -13.80 15.49
C ASP A 35 -8.47 -12.44 15.72
N LYS A 36 -7.69 -11.40 15.99
CA LYS A 36 -8.20 -10.03 16.16
C LYS A 36 -8.78 -9.45 14.87
N LEU A 37 -8.11 -9.64 13.75
CA LEU A 37 -8.61 -9.19 12.44
C LEU A 37 -9.86 -9.96 12.03
N LYS A 38 -9.84 -11.29 12.18
CA LYS A 38 -10.97 -12.16 11.87
C LYS A 38 -12.18 -11.80 12.73
N LYS A 39 -11.97 -11.49 14.01
CA LYS A 39 -13.04 -11.04 14.90
C LYS A 39 -13.67 -9.75 14.40
N GLU A 40 -12.88 -8.72 14.12
CA GLU A 40 -13.40 -7.44 13.62
C GLU A 40 -14.20 -7.62 12.32
N LEU A 41 -13.69 -8.43 11.38
CA LEU A 41 -14.38 -8.74 10.12
C LEU A 41 -15.69 -9.50 10.33
N ARG A 42 -15.73 -10.48 11.25
CA ARG A 42 -16.95 -11.25 11.54
C ARG A 42 -18.01 -10.44 12.28
N ASP A 43 -17.58 -9.53 13.16
CA ASP A 43 -18.49 -8.62 13.86
C ASP A 43 -19.11 -7.62 12.88
N ALA A 44 -18.34 -7.13 11.90
CA ALA A 44 -18.80 -6.20 10.88
C ALA A 44 -19.64 -6.86 9.77
N PHE A 45 -19.32 -8.10 9.40
CA PHE A 45 -19.99 -8.86 8.33
C PHE A 45 -20.44 -10.23 8.83
N PRO A 46 -21.61 -10.32 9.50
CA PRO A 46 -22.20 -11.59 9.92
C PRO A 46 -22.52 -12.51 8.73
N ASP A 47 -22.97 -11.91 7.62
CA ASP A 47 -23.13 -12.59 6.33
C ASP A 47 -21.92 -12.26 5.43
N PRO A 48 -21.04 -13.23 5.13
CA PRO A 48 -19.87 -13.01 4.28
C PRO A 48 -20.21 -12.78 2.80
N SER A 49 -21.47 -12.96 2.39
CA SER A 49 -21.92 -12.69 1.02
C SER A 49 -22.29 -11.22 0.77
N ASP A 50 -22.48 -10.43 1.84
CA ASP A 50 -22.86 -9.02 1.77
C ASP A 50 -21.71 -8.13 2.26
N LEU A 51 -20.61 -8.13 1.51
CA LEU A 51 -19.45 -7.30 1.78
C LEU A 51 -19.57 -5.96 1.06
N ASP A 52 -19.54 -4.87 1.82
CA ASP A 52 -19.51 -3.52 1.27
C ASP A 52 -18.18 -2.81 1.58
N TYR A 53 -17.68 -2.08 0.58
CA TYR A 53 -16.40 -1.39 0.66
C TYR A 53 -16.41 -0.24 1.69
N THR A 54 -17.53 0.47 1.81
CA THR A 54 -17.64 1.63 2.70
C THR A 54 -17.59 1.27 4.18
N THR A 55 -18.01 0.07 4.55
CA THR A 55 -17.88 -0.49 5.90
C THR A 55 -16.46 -0.98 6.14
N LEU A 56 -15.86 -1.70 5.18
CA LEU A 56 -14.46 -2.15 5.28
C LEU A 56 -13.49 -0.99 5.54
N GLU A 57 -13.65 0.14 4.83
CA GLU A 57 -12.81 1.34 5.03
C GLU A 57 -12.91 1.94 6.44
N LYS A 58 -14.01 1.69 7.16
CA LYS A 58 -14.24 2.22 8.51
C LYS A 58 -13.67 1.31 9.60
N LEU A 59 -13.27 0.08 9.27
CA LEU A 59 -12.76 -0.89 10.23
C LEU A 59 -11.34 -0.49 10.68
N PRO A 60 -11.14 -0.09 11.94
CA PRO A 60 -9.88 0.48 12.38
C PRO A 60 -8.74 -0.54 12.42
N TYR A 61 -9.01 -1.80 12.79
CA TYR A 61 -7.95 -2.81 12.88
C TYR A 61 -7.54 -3.31 11.50
N LEU A 62 -8.49 -3.57 10.59
CA LEU A 62 -8.21 -3.84 9.17
C LEU A 62 -7.40 -2.70 8.54
N THR A 63 -7.78 -1.45 8.78
CA THR A 63 -7.03 -0.27 8.30
C THR A 63 -5.61 -0.27 8.86
N GLY A 64 -5.44 -0.61 10.15
CA GLY A 64 -4.13 -0.77 10.77
C GLY A 64 -3.29 -1.86 10.11
N VAL A 65 -3.88 -3.02 9.83
CA VAL A 65 -3.21 -4.14 9.14
C VAL A 65 -2.76 -3.74 7.73
N VAL A 66 -3.61 -3.06 6.95
CA VAL A 66 -3.25 -2.58 5.61
C VAL A 66 -2.09 -1.58 5.68
N LYS A 67 -2.15 -0.61 6.60
CA LYS A 67 -1.07 0.38 6.80
C LYS A 67 0.22 -0.28 7.24
N GLU A 68 0.16 -1.27 8.12
CA GLU A 68 1.34 -1.99 8.58
C GLU A 68 1.94 -2.87 7.48
N GLY A 69 1.10 -3.50 6.66
CA GLY A 69 1.52 -4.19 5.44
C GLY A 69 2.26 -3.26 4.48
N GLN A 70 1.75 -2.04 4.28
CA GLN A 70 2.43 -1.00 3.49
C GLN A 70 3.74 -0.50 4.13
N ARG A 71 3.82 -0.48 5.47
CA ARG A 71 5.05 -0.08 6.19
C ARG A 71 6.15 -1.14 6.07
N LEU A 72 5.76 -2.41 6.03
CA LEU A 72 6.66 -3.57 5.95
C LEU A 72 7.03 -3.93 4.51
N SER A 73 6.21 -3.54 3.53
CA SER A 73 6.51 -3.73 2.12
C SER A 73 7.67 -2.85 1.68
N TYR A 74 8.53 -3.38 0.80
CA TYR A 74 9.70 -2.64 0.30
C TYR A 74 9.37 -1.77 -0.91
N GLY A 75 8.22 -2.00 -1.56
CA GLY A 75 7.75 -1.21 -2.70
C GLY A 75 8.78 -1.12 -3.83
N VAL A 76 8.95 0.06 -4.40
CA VAL A 76 9.99 0.31 -5.42
C VAL A 76 11.27 0.77 -4.72
N ILE A 77 12.31 -0.07 -4.75
CA ILE A 77 13.61 0.22 -4.13
C ILE A 77 14.44 1.27 -4.89
N SER A 78 14.11 1.52 -6.16
CA SER A 78 14.73 2.57 -6.98
C SER A 78 13.96 3.89 -6.88
N ARG A 79 14.68 5.01 -6.86
CA ARG A 79 14.04 6.34 -6.91
C ARG A 79 13.55 6.65 -8.34
N LEU A 80 12.38 7.26 -8.44
CA LEU A 80 11.98 7.95 -9.67
C LEU A 80 12.85 9.19 -9.84
N ALA A 81 13.54 9.29 -10.98
CA ALA A 81 14.37 10.45 -11.29
C ALA A 81 13.51 11.72 -11.27
N ARG A 82 13.95 12.72 -10.52
CA ARG A 82 13.41 14.08 -10.54
C ARG A 82 14.38 14.92 -11.37
N ALA A 83 13.87 15.75 -12.26
CA ALA A 83 14.67 16.76 -12.96
C ALA A 83 14.52 18.11 -12.25
N THR A 84 15.61 18.87 -12.15
CA THR A 84 15.55 20.25 -11.68
C THR A 84 14.84 21.09 -12.74
N PRO A 85 13.93 22.02 -12.35
CA PRO A 85 13.33 22.95 -13.30
C PRO A 85 14.36 23.80 -14.03
N GLU A 86 13.95 24.37 -15.16
CA GLU A 86 14.74 25.36 -15.89
C GLU A 86 15.10 26.54 -14.98
N GLY A 87 16.38 26.95 -14.99
CA GLY A 87 16.91 27.98 -14.08
C GLY A 87 17.47 27.47 -12.75
N GLY A 88 17.38 26.15 -12.47
CA GLY A 88 17.89 25.55 -11.24
C GLY A 88 16.96 25.76 -10.04
N ALA A 89 17.28 25.15 -8.90
CA ALA A 89 16.51 25.28 -7.67
C ALA A 89 17.42 25.30 -6.44
N THR A 90 17.10 26.15 -5.46
CA THR A 90 17.79 26.17 -4.16
C THR A 90 17.06 25.26 -3.17
N PHE A 91 17.75 24.25 -2.66
CA PHE A 91 17.24 23.33 -1.64
C PHE A 91 18.20 23.29 -0.45
N ASN A 92 17.69 23.56 0.77
CA ASN A 92 18.50 23.62 2.00
C ASN A 92 19.74 24.54 1.89
N GLY A 93 19.63 25.65 1.16
CA GLY A 93 20.74 26.59 0.93
C GLY A 93 21.72 26.19 -0.17
N TYR A 94 21.55 25.02 -0.80
CA TYR A 94 22.37 24.56 -1.91
C TYR A 94 21.66 24.81 -3.25
N PHE A 95 22.34 25.43 -4.19
CA PHE A 95 21.84 25.60 -5.56
C PHE A 95 22.09 24.33 -6.37
N VAL A 96 21.01 23.72 -6.85
CA VAL A 96 21.02 22.57 -7.76
C VAL A 96 20.78 23.09 -9.18
N PRO A 97 21.71 22.90 -10.13
CA PRO A 97 21.54 23.36 -11.50
C PRO A 97 20.49 22.54 -12.27
N ALA A 98 20.09 23.08 -13.42
CA ALA A 98 19.26 22.40 -14.42
C ALA A 98 19.98 21.16 -15.00
#